data_AF-A0A257QH57-F1
#
_entry.id   AF-A0A257QH57-F1
#
_cell.length_a   1.000
_cell.length_b   1.000
_cell.length_c   1.000
_cell.angle_alpha   90.00
_cell.angle_beta   90.00
_cell.angle_gamma   90.00
#
_symmetry.space_group_name_H-M   'P 1'
#
loop_
_entity.id
_entity.type
_entity.pdbx_description
1 polymer ?
#
loop_
_entity_poly.entity_id
_entity_poly.type
_entity_poly.pdbx_seq_one_letter_code
_entity_poly.pdbx_strand_id
1 'polypeptide(L)' 'MGGVFGGFGLIFMAACIAIVVLIIFAIVRALQGGNGSSASTPQGYAQNQALQILQERYARGEIDETEFNERRRVLGKSG' A
#
# COMPACT_ATOMS: atom_id res chain seq x y z
N MET A 1 -11.35 20.54 -42.06
CA MET A 1 -11.42 20.60 -40.58
C MET A 1 -11.27 19.20 -40.03
N GLY A 2 -10.12 18.83 -39.46
CA GLY A 2 -9.88 17.43 -39.05
C GLY A 2 -8.75 17.22 -38.04
N GLY A 3 -8.32 18.26 -37.32
CA GLY A 3 -7.16 18.18 -36.43
C GLY A 3 -7.47 17.79 -34.98
N VAL A 4 -8.74 17.77 -34.57
CA VAL A 4 -9.10 17.64 -33.14
C VAL A 4 -9.26 16.17 -32.72
N PHE A 5 -9.75 15.29 -33.60
CA PHE A 5 -9.96 13.87 -33.27
C PHE A 5 -8.65 13.06 -33.14
N GLY A 6 -7.57 13.46 -33.83
CA GLY A 6 -6.26 12.82 -33.69
C GLY A 6 -5.54 13.16 -32.39
N GLY A 7 -5.71 14.40 -31.90
CA GLY A 7 -5.12 14.86 -30.64
C GLY A 7 -5.74 14.21 -29.41
N PHE A 8 -7.06 14.03 -29.39
CA PHE A 8 -7.76 13.36 -28.29
C PHE A 8 -7.33 11.89 -28.10
N GLY A 9 -7.08 11.17 -29.20
CA GLY A 9 -6.56 9.80 -29.14
C GLY A 9 -5.16 9.72 -28.52
N LEU A 10 -4.27 10.64 -28.89
CA LEU A 10 -2.91 10.72 -28.34
C LEU A 10 -2.91 11.12 -26.86
N ILE A 11 -3.75 12.08 -26.48
CA ILE A 11 -3.89 12.51 -25.08
C ILE A 11 -4.45 11.36 -24.23
N PHE A 12 -5.44 10.63 -24.72
CA PHE A 12 -6.01 9.49 -24.01
C PHE A 12 -4.99 8.35 -23.87
N MET A 13 -4.20 8.09 -24.91
CA MET A 13 -3.13 7.09 -24.87
C MET A 13 -2.03 7.47 -23.87
N ALA A 14 -1.61 8.74 -23.87
CA ALA A 14 -0.67 9.26 -22.88
C ALA A 14 -1.23 9.21 -21.45
N ALA A 15 -2.52 9.50 -21.26
CA ALA A 15 -3.19 9.40 -19.97
C ALA A 15 -3.24 7.95 -19.45
N CYS A 16 -3.54 6.98 -20.31
CA CYS A 16 -3.48 5.56 -19.95
C CYS A 16 -2.08 5.14 -19.49
N ILE A 17 -1.03 5.55 -20.20
CA ILE A 17 0.36 5.29 -19.78
C ILE A 17 0.65 5.95 -18.43
N ALA A 18 0.28 7.23 -18.28
CA ALA A 18 0.50 7.97 -17.05
C ALA A 18 -0.19 7.31 -15.85
N ILE A 19 -1.42 6.79 -16.02
CA ILE A 19 -2.15 6.04 -14.99
C ILE A 19 -1.39 4.78 -14.59
N VAL A 20 -0.92 3.99 -15.55
CA VAL A 20 -0.16 2.75 -15.28
C VAL A 20 1.13 3.08 -14.52
N VAL A 21 1.86 4.12 -14.95
CA VAL A 21 3.07 4.59 -14.27
C VAL A 21 2.74 5.08 -12.85
N LEU A 22 1.63 5.80 -12.66
CA LEU A 22 1.18 6.24 -11.34
C LEU A 22 0.89 5.07 -10.40
N ILE A 23 0.23 4.02 -10.90
CA ILE A 23 -0.08 2.81 -10.13
C ILE A 23 1.22 2.12 -9.71
N ILE A 24 2.14 1.90 -10.65
CA ILE A 24 3.44 1.28 -10.36
C ILE A 24 4.22 2.13 -9.35
N PHE A 25 4.28 3.45 -9.58
CA PHE A 25 4.92 4.39 -8.68
C PHE A 25 4.29 4.37 -7.28
N ALA A 26 2.97 4.30 -7.16
CA ALA A 26 2.27 4.21 -5.89
C ALA A 26 2.60 2.91 -5.15
N ILE A 27 2.66 1.77 -5.85
CA ILE A 27 3.07 0.48 -5.26
C ILE A 27 4.51 0.55 -4.78
N VAL A 28 5.42 1.00 -5.65
CA VAL A 28 6.85 1.16 -5.32
C VAL A 28 7.03 2.10 -4.13
N ARG A 29 6.30 3.22 -4.09
CA ARG A 29 6.31 4.18 -2.99
C ARG A 29 5.63 3.64 -1.73
N ALA A 30 4.66 2.73 -1.82
CA ALA A 30 4.09 2.06 -0.66
C ALA A 30 5.05 1.03 -0.07
N LEU A 31 5.79 0.31 -0.92
CA LEU A 31 6.83 -0.64 -0.50
C LEU A 31 8.08 0.06 0.05
N GLN A 32 8.48 1.19 -0.56
CA GLN A 32 9.60 2.01 -0.09
C GLN A 32 9.20 2.97 1.05
N GLY A 33 7.91 3.32 1.13
CA GLY A 33 7.34 4.28 2.08
C GLY A 33 6.80 3.65 3.35
N GLY A 34 7.16 2.39 3.66
CA GLY A 34 6.90 1.75 4.96
C GLY A 34 7.41 2.52 6.18
N ASN A 35 8.15 3.62 5.99
CA ASN A 35 8.67 4.49 7.05
C ASN A 35 8.20 5.96 6.99
N GLY A 36 7.15 6.32 6.22
CA GLY A 36 6.85 7.73 5.95
C GLY A 36 5.39 8.18 6.00
N SER A 37 4.80 8.18 7.20
CA SER A 37 3.92 9.25 7.74
C SER A 37 2.56 9.61 7.10
N SER A 38 1.52 9.41 7.92
CA SER A 38 0.46 10.38 8.28
C SER A 38 -0.82 10.50 7.41
N ALA A 39 -1.91 9.87 7.86
CA ALA A 39 -3.13 10.57 8.30
C ALA A 39 -4.13 9.62 8.98
N SER A 40 -4.71 10.07 10.11
CA SER A 40 -5.96 9.62 10.75
C SER A 40 -5.89 8.50 11.81
N THR A 41 -6.11 8.94 13.07
CA THR A 41 -6.53 8.19 14.27
C THR A 41 -5.40 7.69 15.21
N PRO A 42 -5.32 8.19 16.47
CA PRO A 42 -4.30 7.78 17.46
C PRO A 42 -4.33 6.29 17.82
N GLN A 43 -5.50 5.65 17.73
CA GLN A 43 -5.68 4.23 18.10
C GLN A 43 -5.19 3.26 17.01
N GLY A 44 -5.39 3.62 15.73
CA GLY A 44 -4.99 2.79 14.58
C GLY A 44 -3.48 2.78 14.34
N TYR A 45 -2.77 3.84 14.75
CA TYR A 45 -1.30 3.93 14.62
C TYR A 45 -0.58 2.86 15.44
N ALA A 46 -0.96 2.68 16.70
CA ALA A 46 -0.36 1.67 17.58
C ALA A 46 -0.63 0.24 17.09
N GLN A 47 -1.82 0.00 16.56
CA GLN A 47 -2.21 -1.31 16.02
C GLN A 47 -1.47 -1.63 14.70
N ASN A 48 -1.35 -0.64 13.81
CA ASN A 48 -0.57 -0.79 12.58
C ASN A 48 0.92 -0.98 12.86
N GLN A 49 1.48 -0.28 13.85
CA GLN A 49 2.86 -0.53 14.29
C GLN A 49 3.04 -1.92 14.90
N ALA A 50 2.12 -2.37 15.74
CA ALA A 50 2.17 -3.72 16.31
C ALA A 50 2.09 -4.81 15.22
N LEU A 51 1.24 -4.62 14.20
CA LEU A 51 1.13 -5.53 13.07
C LEU A 51 2.37 -5.50 12.16
N GLN A 52 2.96 -4.33 11.91
CA GLN A 52 4.20 -4.22 11.14
C GLN A 52 5.37 -4.91 11.84
N ILE A 53 5.52 -4.73 13.16
CA ILE A 53 6.56 -5.41 13.96
C ILE A 53 6.35 -6.93 13.93
N LEU A 54 5.10 -7.39 13.97
CA LEU A 54 4.77 -8.81 13.89
C LEU A 54 5.12 -9.39 12.51
N GLN A 55 4.85 -8.65 11.44
CA GLN A 55 5.16 -9.06 10.07
C GLN A 55 6.68 -9.04 9.81
N GLU A 56 7.41 -8.09 10.36
CA GLU A 56 8.87 -8.04 10.26
C GLU A 56 9.51 -9.24 10.97
N ARG A 57 8.99 -9.63 12.14
CA ARG A 57 9.48 -10.82 12.87
C ARG A 57 9.10 -12.14 12.22
N TYR A 58 7.93 -12.20 11.57
CA TYR A 58 7.56 -13.33 10.70
C TYR A 58 8.50 -13.43 9.49
N ALA A 59 8.81 -12.32 8.82
CA ALA A 59 9.75 -12.29 7.70
C ALA A 59 11.19 -12.65 8.12
N ARG A 60 11.58 -12.33 9.36
CA ARG A 60 12.84 -12.77 9.97
C ARG A 60 12.84 -14.24 10.41
N GLY A 61 11.68 -14.90 10.40
CA GLY A 61 11.51 -16.29 10.86
C GLY A 61 11.60 -16.45 12.38
N GLU A 62 11.50 -15.37 13.15
CA GLU A 62 11.53 -15.41 14.62
C GLU A 62 10.19 -15.86 15.23
N ILE A 63 9.12 -15.81 14.44
CA ILE A 63 7.75 -16.16 14.83
C ILE A 63 7.16 -17.08 13.76
N ASP A 64 6.52 -18.16 14.19
CA ASP A 64 5.87 -19.14 13.32
C ASP A 64 4.54 -18.62 12.75
N GLU A 65 4.11 -19.14 11.59
CA GLU A 65 2.86 -18.73 10.92
C GLU A 65 1.63 -18.93 11.82
N THR A 66 1.65 -19.96 12.67
CA THR A 66 0.57 -20.25 13.62
C THR A 66 0.42 -19.15 14.66
N GLU A 67 1.53 -18.71 15.25
CA GLU A 67 1.57 -17.67 16.28
C GLU A 67 1.28 -16.28 15.69
N PHE A 68 1.71 -16.03 14.44
CA PHE A 68 1.37 -14.82 13.70
C PHE A 68 -0.15 -14.67 13.50
N ASN A 69 -0.80 -15.75 13.07
CA ASN A 69 -2.24 -15.72 12.77
C ASN A 69 -3.09 -15.52 14.03
N GLU A 70 -2.69 -16.13 15.15
CA GLU A 70 -3.36 -15.97 16.44
C GLU A 70 -3.29 -14.52 16.95
N ARG A 71 -2.09 -13.93 16.97
CA ARG A 71 -1.90 -12.53 17.40
C ARG A 71 -2.57 -11.54 16.46
N ARG A 72 -2.55 -11.78 15.15
CA ARG A 72 -3.28 -10.97 14.17
C ARG A 72 -4.80 -10.98 14.41
N ARG A 73 -5.36 -12.13 14.77
CA ARG A 73 -6.81 -12.28 15.04
C ARG A 73 -7.23 -11.59 16.34
N VAL A 74 -6.39 -11.63 17.38
CA VAL A 74 -6.61 -10.91 18.65
C VAL A 74 -6.59 -9.40 18.41
N LEU A 75 -5.59 -8.91 17.67
CA LEU A 75 -5.49 -7.49 17.34
C LEU A 75 -6.66 -7.04 16.45
N GLY A 76 -7.04 -7.80 15.41
CA GLY A 76 -8.13 -7.44 14.50
C GLY A 76 -9.54 -7.43 15.09
N LYS A 77 -9.76 -8.02 16.27
CA LYS A 77 -11.07 -8.09 16.95
C LYS A 77 -11.29 -6.99 17.99
N SER A 78 -10.30 -6.14 18.23
CA SER A 78 -10.33 -5.06 19.23
C SER A 78 -10.69 -3.69 18.62
N GLY A 79 -11.36 -3.68 17.46
CA GLY A 79 -11.87 -2.50 16.76
C GLY A 79 -13.38 -2.38 16.87
#